data_AF-A0A259CE91-F1
#
_entry.id   AF-A0A259CE91-F1
#
_cell.length_a   1.000
_cell.length_b   1.000
_cell.length_c   1.000
_cell.angle_alpha   90.00
_cell.angle_beta   90.00
_cell.angle_gamma   90.00
#
_symmetry.space_group_name_H-M   'P 1'
#
loop_
_entity.id
_entity.type
_entity.pdbx_description
1 polymer ?
#
loop_
_entity_poly.entity_id
_entity_poly.type
_entity_poly.pdbx_seq_one_letter_code
_entity_poly.pdbx_strand_id
1 'polypeptide(L)'
;LAILLISFSSYQTLIWLLSIVAVSSLLYFNRSAQYESYFICFLGSYTLGMLAYLAKNYSDQKIRVLAKLLIVVIGVVIAVSSLQEAWGRNILAWFVALLLLLWGDASYPTLRQGGMNAKRVFLRAIAWASPRSYCAFLIHFAFILLANTIYIAWGLHAHASGSIAIGLMLMVVLCSVVAANYLYRWVEIPATKLKV
;
A
#
# COMPACT_ATOMS: atom_id res chain seq x y z
N LEU A 1 5.83 4.65 -11.34
CA LEU A 1 4.85 5.77 -11.41
C LEU A 1 5.43 6.97 -12.15
N ALA A 2 6.59 7.51 -11.74
CA ALA A 2 7.26 8.63 -12.45
C ALA A 2 7.54 8.35 -13.94
N ILE A 3 8.02 7.14 -14.27
CA ILE A 3 8.23 6.72 -15.66
C ILE A 3 6.91 6.67 -16.46
N LEU A 4 5.81 6.22 -15.84
CA LEU A 4 4.49 6.18 -16.48
C LEU A 4 3.94 7.61 -16.70
N LEU A 5 4.19 8.53 -15.76
CA LEU A 5 3.79 9.95 -15.91
C LEU A 5 4.56 10.65 -17.04
N ILE A 6 5.80 10.23 -17.32
CA ILE A 6 6.62 10.75 -18.41
C ILE A 6 6.20 10.14 -19.76
N SER A 7 5.80 8.86 -19.80
CA SER A 7 5.44 8.17 -21.05
C SER A 7 4.05 8.53 -21.61
N PHE A 8 3.12 9.05 -20.81
CA PHE A 8 1.77 9.35 -21.27
C PHE A 8 1.54 10.87 -21.44
N SER A 9 1.21 11.27 -22.67
CA SER A 9 0.92 12.66 -23.08
C SER A 9 -0.28 13.28 -22.35
N SER A 10 -1.19 12.46 -21.81
CA SER A 10 -2.33 12.92 -21.02
C SER A 10 -2.47 12.12 -19.72
N TYR A 11 -2.54 12.84 -18.60
CA TYR A 11 -2.88 12.30 -17.28
C TYR A 11 -4.17 11.46 -17.30
N GLN A 12 -5.12 11.80 -18.19
CA GLN A 12 -6.38 11.08 -18.33
C GLN A 12 -6.17 9.66 -18.88
N THR A 13 -5.28 9.47 -19.86
CA THR A 13 -4.97 8.16 -20.43
C THR A 13 -4.31 7.26 -19.39
N LEU A 14 -3.43 7.84 -18.56
CA LEU A 14 -2.77 7.13 -17.47
C LEU A 14 -3.78 6.69 -16.40
N ILE A 15 -4.72 7.55 -16.03
CA ILE A 15 -5.78 7.21 -15.07
C ILE A 15 -6.64 6.05 -15.60
N TRP A 16 -7.05 6.09 -16.87
CA TRP A 16 -7.81 5.01 -17.49
C TRP A 16 -7.05 3.69 -17.51
N LEU A 17 -5.78 3.71 -17.93
CA LEU A 17 -4.94 2.52 -17.94
C LEU A 17 -4.78 1.93 -16.54
N LEU A 18 -4.49 2.76 -15.54
CA LEU A 18 -4.37 2.32 -14.14
C LEU A 18 -5.69 1.75 -13.62
N SER A 19 -6.83 2.34 -13.96
CA SER A 19 -8.15 1.85 -13.55
C SER A 19 -8.50 0.52 -14.19
N ILE A 20 -8.21 0.31 -15.48
CA ILE A 20 -8.42 -0.98 -16.14
C ILE A 20 -7.57 -2.05 -15.46
N VAL A 21 -6.29 -1.78 -15.26
CA VAL A 21 -5.37 -2.71 -14.59
C VAL A 21 -5.81 -2.98 -13.14
N ALA A 22 -6.34 -1.98 -12.44
CA ALA A 22 -6.87 -2.14 -11.09
C ALA A 22 -8.11 -3.03 -11.04
N VAL A 23 -9.05 -2.86 -11.98
CA VAL A 23 -10.24 -3.71 -12.06
C VAL A 23 -9.86 -5.15 -12.41
N SER A 24 -8.95 -5.36 -13.37
CA SER A 24 -8.43 -6.70 -13.70
C SER A 24 -7.72 -7.34 -12.51
N SER A 25 -6.91 -6.57 -11.78
CA SER A 25 -6.25 -6.98 -10.54
C SER A 25 -7.27 -7.45 -9.49
N LEU A 26 -8.29 -6.63 -9.20
CA LEU A 26 -9.28 -6.89 -8.15
C LEU A 26 -10.23 -8.04 -8.48
N LEU A 27 -10.67 -8.16 -9.73
CA LEU A 27 -11.71 -9.13 -10.12
C LEU A 27 -11.17 -10.48 -10.56
N TYR A 28 -10.00 -10.52 -11.20
CA TYR A 28 -9.46 -11.77 -11.75
C TYR A 28 -8.34 -12.31 -10.86
N PHE A 29 -7.27 -11.54 -10.68
CA PHE A 29 -6.09 -12.02 -9.97
C PHE A 29 -6.36 -12.18 -8.47
N ASN A 30 -7.10 -11.24 -7.88
CA ASN A 30 -7.41 -11.31 -6.45
C ASN A 30 -8.36 -12.44 -6.06
N ARG A 31 -9.03 -13.09 -7.03
CA ARG A 31 -9.93 -14.22 -6.78
C ARG A 31 -9.25 -15.59 -6.88
N SER A 32 -8.02 -15.64 -7.38
CA SER A 32 -7.32 -16.91 -7.55
C SER A 32 -6.20 -17.03 -6.52
N ALA A 33 -6.27 -18.10 -5.71
CA ALA A 33 -5.25 -18.45 -4.72
C ALA A 33 -3.85 -18.58 -5.34
N GLN A 34 -3.77 -18.95 -6.63
CA GLN A 34 -2.50 -19.10 -7.34
C GLN A 34 -1.74 -17.78 -7.48
N TYR A 35 -2.43 -16.64 -7.46
CA TYR A 35 -1.82 -15.33 -7.67
C TYR A 35 -1.59 -14.53 -6.38
N GLU A 36 -1.88 -15.08 -5.21
CA GLU A 36 -1.84 -14.33 -3.93
C GLU A 36 -0.46 -13.73 -3.61
N SER A 37 0.61 -14.40 -4.03
CA SER A 37 1.99 -13.95 -3.80
C SER A 37 2.50 -12.95 -4.85
N TYR A 38 1.73 -12.69 -5.90
CA TYR A 38 2.17 -11.85 -7.01
C TYR A 38 1.82 -10.38 -6.79
N PHE A 39 2.73 -9.51 -7.22
CA PHE A 39 2.57 -8.06 -7.16
C PHE A 39 1.26 -7.56 -7.77
N ILE A 40 0.75 -8.26 -8.81
CA ILE A 40 -0.45 -7.86 -9.53
C ILE A 40 -1.68 -7.76 -8.63
N CYS A 41 -1.78 -8.54 -7.56
CA CYS A 41 -2.90 -8.49 -6.61
C CYS A 41 -2.88 -7.24 -5.72
N PHE A 42 -1.72 -6.60 -5.54
CA PHE A 42 -1.57 -5.35 -4.78
C PHE A 42 -1.83 -4.11 -5.62
N LEU A 43 -1.77 -4.24 -6.95
CA LEU A 43 -1.91 -3.12 -7.87
C LEU A 43 -3.31 -2.49 -7.81
N GLY A 44 -4.35 -3.30 -7.59
CA GLY A 44 -5.72 -2.82 -7.43
C GLY A 44 -5.92 -1.90 -6.22
N SER A 45 -5.50 -2.34 -5.03
CA SER A 45 -5.61 -1.53 -3.80
C SER A 45 -4.72 -0.28 -3.86
N TYR A 46 -3.54 -0.38 -4.47
CA TYR A 46 -2.64 0.76 -4.68
C TYR A 46 -3.28 1.83 -5.59
N THR A 47 -3.88 1.41 -6.71
CA THR A 47 -4.59 2.33 -7.62
C THR A 47 -5.78 2.98 -6.93
N LEU A 48 -6.54 2.26 -6.11
CA LEU A 48 -7.63 2.84 -5.32
C LEU A 48 -7.13 3.94 -4.36
N GLY A 49 -6.00 3.72 -3.68
CA GLY A 49 -5.36 4.74 -2.84
C GLY A 49 -4.90 5.97 -3.63
N MET A 50 -4.29 5.77 -4.79
CA MET A 50 -3.93 6.85 -5.71
C MET A 50 -5.15 7.64 -6.20
N LEU A 51 -6.23 6.96 -6.59
CA LEU A 51 -7.49 7.60 -6.99
C LEU A 51 -8.08 8.43 -5.85
N ALA A 52 -8.03 7.93 -4.60
CA ALA A 52 -8.50 8.68 -3.44
C ALA A 52 -7.72 9.99 -3.23
N TYR A 53 -6.39 9.94 -3.41
CA TYR A 53 -5.54 11.15 -3.38
C TYR A 53 -5.89 12.13 -4.52
N LEU A 54 -6.02 11.63 -5.76
CA LEU A 54 -6.36 12.46 -6.92
C LEU A 54 -7.75 13.11 -6.78
N ALA A 55 -8.72 12.36 -6.27
CA ALA A 55 -10.09 12.82 -6.05
C ALA A 55 -10.21 13.94 -5.01
N LYS A 56 -9.21 14.08 -4.14
CA LYS A 56 -9.22 15.05 -3.04
C LYS A 56 -8.35 16.26 -3.30
N ASN A 57 -7.08 16.05 -3.64
CA ASN A 57 -6.04 17.09 -3.64
C ASN A 57 -5.59 17.57 -5.02
N TYR A 58 -6.07 16.96 -6.11
CA TYR A 58 -5.56 17.30 -7.43
C TYR A 58 -6.11 18.64 -7.94
N SER A 59 -5.24 19.50 -8.48
CA SER A 59 -5.58 20.88 -8.91
C SER A 59 -6.60 20.94 -10.04
N ASP A 60 -6.49 20.04 -11.03
CA ASP A 60 -7.41 19.98 -12.17
C ASP A 60 -8.77 19.37 -11.77
N GLN A 61 -9.84 20.14 -11.96
CA GLN A 61 -11.21 19.75 -11.67
C GLN A 61 -11.66 18.53 -12.50
N LYS A 62 -11.24 18.41 -13.77
CA LYS A 62 -11.63 17.29 -14.64
C LYS A 62 -11.11 15.97 -14.09
N ILE A 63 -9.83 15.95 -13.71
CA ILE A 63 -9.17 14.78 -13.12
C ILE A 63 -9.80 14.43 -11.77
N ARG A 64 -10.15 15.43 -10.97
CA ARG A 64 -10.79 15.22 -9.67
C ARG A 64 -12.17 14.55 -9.80
N VAL A 65 -13.00 15.02 -10.72
CA VAL A 65 -14.32 14.43 -11.01
C VAL A 65 -14.15 13.01 -11.57
N LEU A 66 -13.22 12.81 -12.49
CA LEU A 66 -12.92 11.49 -13.05
C LEU A 66 -12.50 10.49 -11.96
N ALA A 67 -11.60 10.88 -11.05
CA ALA A 67 -11.15 10.02 -9.97
C ALA A 67 -12.28 9.65 -9.00
N LYS A 68 -13.17 10.60 -8.64
CA LYS A 68 -14.37 10.31 -7.83
C LYS A 68 -15.30 9.32 -8.54
N LEU A 69 -15.55 9.53 -9.84
CA LEU A 69 -16.38 8.63 -10.64
C LEU A 69 -15.79 7.22 -10.67
N LEU A 70 -14.48 7.08 -10.87
CA LEU A 70 -13.81 5.78 -10.92
C LEU A 70 -13.84 5.05 -9.57
N ILE A 71 -13.70 5.74 -8.44
CA ILE A 71 -13.85 5.13 -7.10
C ILE A 71 -15.27 4.56 -6.91
N VAL A 72 -16.29 5.29 -7.36
CA VAL A 72 -17.69 4.84 -7.29
C VAL A 72 -17.92 3.65 -8.21
N VAL A 73 -17.48 3.73 -9.47
CA VAL A 73 -17.62 2.63 -10.45
C VAL A 73 -16.93 1.36 -9.96
N ILE A 74 -15.68 1.46 -9.50
CA ILE A 74 -14.96 0.31 -8.93
C ILE A 74 -15.68 -0.22 -7.68
N GLY A 75 -16.23 0.66 -6.85
CA GLY A 75 -17.05 0.28 -5.69
C GLY A 75 -18.29 -0.52 -6.06
N VAL A 76 -19.04 -0.06 -7.06
CA VAL A 76 -20.22 -0.78 -7.58
C VAL A 76 -19.80 -2.14 -8.11
N VAL A 77 -18.71 -2.21 -8.87
CA VAL A 77 -18.16 -3.47 -9.39
C VAL A 77 -17.78 -4.43 -8.25
N ILE A 78 -17.15 -3.95 -7.19
CA ILE A 78 -16.82 -4.76 -6.00
C ILE A 78 -18.10 -5.22 -5.28
N ALA A 79 -19.10 -4.35 -5.14
CA ALA A 79 -20.37 -4.68 -4.49
C ALA A 79 -21.13 -5.77 -5.25
N VAL A 80 -21.28 -5.62 -6.57
CA VAL A 80 -21.91 -6.63 -7.43
C VAL A 80 -21.11 -7.95 -7.40
N SER A 81 -19.78 -7.86 -7.48
CA SER A 81 -18.88 -9.01 -7.33
C SER A 81 -19.07 -9.73 -6.00
N SER A 82 -19.33 -9.00 -4.92
CA SER A 82 -19.46 -9.56 -3.56
C SER A 82 -20.76 -10.34 -3.35
N LEU A 83 -21.76 -10.17 -4.22
CA LEU A 83 -22.99 -10.96 -4.21
C LEU A 83 -22.75 -12.42 -4.65
N GLN A 84 -21.73 -12.66 -5.48
CA GLN A 84 -21.35 -14.00 -5.90
C GLN A 84 -20.42 -14.64 -4.86
N GLU A 85 -19.37 -13.89 -4.46
CA GLU A 85 -18.36 -14.37 -3.54
C GLU A 85 -17.72 -13.18 -2.81
N ALA A 86 -17.83 -13.14 -1.49
CA ALA A 86 -17.36 -12.02 -0.68
C ALA A 86 -15.85 -12.15 -0.40
N TRP A 87 -15.04 -11.37 -1.13
CA TRP A 87 -13.60 -11.30 -0.92
C TRP A 87 -13.24 -10.13 0.00
N GLY A 88 -12.94 -10.43 1.27
CA GLY A 88 -12.66 -9.43 2.31
C GLY A 88 -11.55 -8.44 1.93
N ARG A 89 -10.55 -8.86 1.15
CA ARG A 89 -9.46 -8.00 0.66
C ARG A 89 -9.95 -6.87 -0.25
N ASN A 90 -10.91 -7.15 -1.14
CA ASN A 90 -11.48 -6.15 -2.06
C ASN A 90 -12.36 -5.15 -1.31
N ILE A 91 -13.19 -5.65 -0.41
CA ILE A 91 -14.06 -4.82 0.44
C ILE A 91 -13.21 -3.89 1.31
N LEU A 92 -12.16 -4.44 1.96
CA LEU A 92 -11.24 -3.66 2.77
C LEU A 92 -10.50 -2.59 1.96
N ALA A 93 -10.00 -2.94 0.77
CA ALA A 93 -9.31 -2.00 -0.10
C ALA A 93 -10.21 -0.80 -0.49
N TRP A 94 -11.46 -1.09 -0.85
CA TRP A 94 -12.43 -0.03 -1.18
C TRP A 94 -12.82 0.81 0.04
N PHE A 95 -13.05 0.16 1.18
CA PHE A 95 -13.33 0.84 2.44
C PHE A 95 -12.20 1.80 2.85
N VAL A 96 -10.94 1.35 2.78
CA VAL A 96 -9.77 2.19 3.07
C VAL A 96 -9.67 3.36 2.08
N ALA A 97 -9.97 3.14 0.80
CA ALA A 97 -9.98 4.22 -0.19
C ALA A 97 -11.04 5.29 0.14
N LEU A 98 -12.22 4.90 0.62
CA LEU A 98 -13.24 5.84 1.10
C LEU A 98 -12.77 6.61 2.34
N LEU A 99 -12.13 5.93 3.30
CA LEU A 99 -11.54 6.61 4.47
C LEU A 99 -10.48 7.64 4.05
N LEU A 100 -9.63 7.31 3.08
CA LEU A 100 -8.64 8.25 2.54
C LEU A 100 -9.31 9.42 1.83
N LEU A 101 -10.37 9.17 1.06
CA LEU A 101 -11.13 10.22 0.38
C LEU A 101 -11.76 11.21 1.39
N LEU A 102 -12.25 10.72 2.52
CA LEU A 102 -12.89 11.55 3.56
C LEU A 102 -11.84 12.23 4.47
N TRP A 103 -10.86 11.49 4.97
CA TRP A 103 -9.94 11.92 6.04
C TRP A 103 -8.46 12.09 5.63
N GLY A 104 -8.07 11.74 4.41
CA GLY A 104 -6.66 11.72 3.97
C GLY A 104 -5.89 13.06 3.97
N ASP A 105 -6.52 14.19 4.31
CA ASP A 105 -5.91 15.54 4.31
C ASP A 105 -5.68 16.09 5.70
N ALA A 106 -5.81 15.26 6.74
CA ALA A 106 -5.49 15.69 8.09
C ALA A 106 -3.98 16.02 8.16
N SER A 107 -3.67 17.31 8.04
CA SER A 107 -2.33 17.83 8.23
C SER A 107 -1.87 17.43 9.63
N TYR A 108 -0.74 16.74 9.74
CA TYR A 108 -0.15 16.40 11.03
C TYR A 108 0.06 17.71 11.80
N PRO A 109 -0.50 17.87 13.02
CA PRO A 109 -0.44 19.13 13.73
C PRO A 109 1.02 19.54 13.94
N THR A 110 1.34 20.78 13.56
CA THR A 110 2.69 21.34 13.66
C THR A 110 3.14 21.31 15.13
N LEU A 111 4.34 20.77 15.33
CA LEU A 111 4.96 20.49 16.63
C LEU A 111 5.42 21.76 17.36
N ARG A 112 4.57 22.78 17.51
CA ARG A 112 4.90 23.99 18.27
C ARG A 112 4.15 23.98 19.61
N GLN A 113 4.95 23.78 20.68
CA GLN A 113 4.66 23.96 22.11
C GLN A 113 4.10 22.76 22.93
N GLY A 114 4.89 22.32 23.91
CA GLY A 114 4.55 22.52 25.33
C GLY A 114 3.93 21.40 26.18
N GLY A 115 3.39 20.30 25.62
CA GLY A 115 2.71 19.26 26.43
C GLY A 115 2.77 17.85 25.86
N MET A 116 2.94 16.86 26.73
CA MET A 116 3.14 15.44 26.40
C MET A 116 1.82 14.66 26.54
N ASN A 117 0.95 14.75 25.53
CA ASN A 117 -0.31 13.99 25.49
C ASN A 117 -0.15 12.68 24.69
N ALA A 118 -0.77 11.58 25.12
CA ALA A 118 -0.73 10.27 24.44
C ALA A 118 -1.10 10.36 22.95
N LYS A 119 -2.07 11.22 22.61
CA LYS A 119 -2.47 11.54 21.23
C LYS A 119 -1.31 12.08 20.39
N ARG A 120 -0.39 12.87 20.97
CA ARG A 120 0.78 13.44 20.28
C ARG A 120 1.85 12.38 20.04
N VAL A 121 2.07 11.46 20.98
CA VAL A 121 2.99 10.33 20.80
C VAL A 121 2.50 9.44 19.64
N PHE A 122 1.21 9.13 19.62
CA PHE A 122 0.59 8.37 18.53
C PHE A 122 0.74 9.09 17.17
N LEU A 123 0.42 10.39 17.09
CA LEU A 123 0.58 11.16 15.85
C LEU A 123 2.05 11.26 15.40
N ARG A 124 3.00 11.36 16.32
CA ARG A 124 4.44 11.31 16.01
C ARG A 124 4.84 9.94 15.47
N ALA A 125 4.36 8.86 16.07
CA ALA A 125 4.61 7.51 15.59
C ALA A 125 4.07 7.31 14.17
N ILE A 126 2.85 7.79 13.88
CA ILE A 126 2.29 7.76 12.52
C ILE A 126 3.13 8.60 11.56
N ALA A 127 3.48 9.84 11.92
CA ALA A 127 4.28 10.71 11.06
C ALA A 127 5.67 10.13 10.76
N TRP A 128 6.23 9.35 11.70
CA TRP A 128 7.49 8.63 11.48
C TRP A 128 7.32 7.37 10.63
N ALA A 129 6.26 6.58 10.87
CA ALA A 129 6.02 5.31 10.20
C ALA A 129 5.47 5.47 8.79
N SER A 130 4.63 6.48 8.55
CA SER A 130 3.95 6.73 7.28
C SER A 130 4.91 6.76 6.08
N PRO A 131 5.98 7.60 6.05
CA PRO A 131 6.89 7.63 4.91
C PRO A 131 7.74 6.35 4.79
N ARG A 132 7.95 5.60 5.88
CA ARG A 132 8.73 4.34 5.86
C ARG A 132 7.90 3.14 5.41
N SER A 133 6.57 3.25 5.43
CA SER A 133 5.67 2.16 5.09
C SER A 133 5.84 1.70 3.64
N TYR A 134 6.16 2.62 2.73
CA TYR A 134 6.47 2.30 1.33
C TYR A 134 7.74 1.44 1.21
N CYS A 135 8.84 1.86 1.83
CA CYS A 135 10.07 1.07 1.90
C CYS A 135 9.83 -0.33 2.48
N ALA A 136 9.07 -0.41 3.58
CA ALA A 136 8.74 -1.67 4.22
C ALA A 136 7.95 -2.59 3.28
N PHE A 137 6.92 -2.05 2.62
CA PHE A 137 6.12 -2.79 1.64
C PHE A 137 6.97 -3.38 0.51
N LEU A 138 7.97 -2.65 -0.01
CA LEU A 138 8.81 -3.11 -1.11
C LEU A 138 9.71 -4.30 -0.74
N ILE A 139 10.28 -4.31 0.45
CA ILE A 139 11.34 -5.29 0.81
C ILE A 139 10.85 -6.39 1.73
N HIS A 140 9.72 -6.22 2.43
CA HIS A 140 9.26 -7.15 3.45
C HIS A 140 9.09 -8.58 2.90
N PHE A 141 8.55 -8.71 1.68
CA PHE A 141 8.39 -10.01 1.02
C PHE A 141 9.72 -10.71 0.78
N ALA A 142 10.78 -9.98 0.41
CA ALA A 142 12.12 -10.56 0.24
C ALA A 142 12.67 -11.12 1.58
N PHE A 143 12.38 -10.44 2.70
CA PHE A 143 12.75 -10.95 4.03
C PHE A 143 11.95 -12.20 4.43
N ILE A 144 10.66 -12.28 4.07
CA ILE A 144 9.85 -13.49 4.28
C ILE A 144 10.47 -14.67 3.52
N LEU A 145 10.80 -14.48 2.24
CA LEU A 145 11.42 -15.53 1.43
C LEU A 145 12.78 -15.94 1.99
N LEU A 146 13.63 -14.98 2.37
CA LEU A 146 14.93 -15.26 2.98
C LEU A 146 14.79 -16.08 4.26
N ALA A 147 13.89 -15.69 5.15
CA ALA A 147 13.66 -16.43 6.39
C ALA A 147 13.10 -17.81 6.16
N ASN A 148 12.24 -18.00 5.15
CA ASN A 148 11.75 -19.32 4.76
C ASN A 148 12.88 -20.20 4.21
N THR A 149 13.75 -19.66 3.34
CA THR A 149 14.94 -20.36 2.87
C THR A 149 15.84 -20.79 4.02
N ILE A 150 16.08 -19.89 4.98
CA ILE A 150 16.87 -20.16 6.19
C ILE A 150 16.21 -21.26 7.05
N TYR A 151 14.90 -21.18 7.25
CA TYR A 151 14.11 -22.15 8.02
C TYR A 151 14.22 -23.57 7.42
N ILE A 152 14.18 -23.69 6.10
CA ILE A 152 14.34 -24.96 5.40
C ILE A 152 15.80 -25.42 5.46
N ALA A 153 16.75 -24.54 5.13
CA ALA A 153 18.18 -24.87 5.02
C ALA A 153 18.79 -25.36 6.34
N TRP A 154 18.37 -24.81 7.47
CA TRP A 154 18.84 -25.25 8.80
C TRP A 154 18.04 -26.44 9.37
N GLY A 155 17.11 -27.02 8.62
CA GLY A 155 16.36 -28.19 9.11
C GLY A 155 15.37 -27.87 10.24
N LEU A 156 15.04 -26.61 10.49
CA LEU A 156 14.10 -26.23 11.56
C LEU A 156 12.69 -26.75 11.28
N HIS A 157 12.37 -27.07 10.02
CA HIS A 157 11.14 -27.75 9.64
C HIS A 157 10.97 -29.13 10.30
N ALA A 158 12.06 -29.80 10.68
CA ALA A 158 12.00 -31.07 11.43
C ALA A 158 11.60 -30.86 12.90
N HIS A 159 11.80 -29.67 13.45
CA HIS A 159 11.49 -29.28 14.82
C HIS A 159 10.26 -28.37 14.83
N ALA A 160 9.17 -28.82 14.19
CA ALA A 160 7.93 -28.08 13.92
C ALA A 160 7.21 -27.63 15.21
N SER A 161 7.79 -26.67 15.91
CA SER A 161 7.25 -26.04 17.11
C SER A 161 6.70 -24.66 16.75
N GLY A 162 5.49 -24.37 17.20
CA GLY A 162 4.83 -23.09 16.94
C GLY A 162 5.65 -21.88 17.46
N SER A 163 6.46 -22.07 18.50
CA SER A 163 7.36 -21.06 19.05
C SER A 163 8.44 -20.63 18.05
N ILE A 164 9.05 -21.56 17.31
CA ILE A 164 10.03 -21.25 16.28
C ILE A 164 9.39 -20.47 15.14
N ALA A 165 8.18 -20.85 14.72
CA ALA A 165 7.45 -20.14 13.68
C ALA A 165 7.12 -18.69 14.10
N ILE A 166 6.62 -18.49 15.32
CA ILE A 166 6.34 -17.15 15.87
C ILE A 166 7.63 -16.34 16.00
N GLY A 167 8.71 -16.95 16.49
CA GLY A 167 10.01 -16.31 16.61
C GLY A 167 10.57 -15.82 15.27
N LEU A 168 10.47 -16.66 14.23
CA LEU A 168 10.89 -16.29 12.87
C LEU A 168 10.00 -15.19 12.27
N MET A 169 8.68 -15.26 12.45
CA MET A 169 7.78 -14.18 12.01
C MET A 169 8.13 -12.84 12.66
N LEU A 170 8.33 -12.82 13.98
CA LEU A 170 8.73 -11.61 14.70
C LEU A 170 10.09 -11.09 14.24
N MET A 171 11.07 -11.99 14.06
CA MET A 171 12.40 -11.62 13.58
C MET A 171 12.34 -11.00 12.18
N VAL A 172 11.58 -11.59 11.25
CA VAL A 172 11.36 -11.05 9.90
C VAL A 172 10.73 -9.66 9.94
N VAL A 173 9.69 -9.47 10.76
CA VAL A 173 9.05 -8.16 10.91
C VAL A 173 10.04 -7.12 11.43
N LEU A 174 10.82 -7.44 12.46
CA LEU A 174 11.81 -6.51 13.02
C LEU A 174 12.92 -6.18 12.00
N CYS A 175 13.52 -7.20 11.38
CA CYS A 175 14.59 -7.04 10.40
C CYS A 175 14.13 -6.22 9.19
N SER A 176 12.94 -6.50 8.66
CA SER A 176 12.39 -5.76 7.53
C SER A 176 12.06 -4.31 7.87
N VAL A 177 11.55 -4.01 9.08
CA VAL A 177 11.31 -2.63 9.53
C VAL A 177 12.62 -1.86 9.68
N VAL A 178 13.66 -2.50 10.24
CA VAL A 178 15.00 -1.89 10.36
C VAL A 178 15.59 -1.62 8.98
N ALA A 179 15.56 -2.61 8.08
CA ALA A 179 16.04 -2.46 6.71
C ALA A 179 15.25 -1.37 5.95
N ALA A 180 13.94 -1.28 6.15
CA ALA A 180 13.10 -0.26 5.53
C ALA A 180 13.48 1.15 6.01
N ASN A 181 13.87 1.30 7.27
CA ASN A 181 14.35 2.58 7.79
C ASN A 181 15.69 2.99 7.16
N TYR A 182 16.58 2.05 6.87
CA TYR A 182 17.82 2.32 6.13
C TYR A 182 17.54 2.69 4.68
N LEU A 183 16.68 1.93 4.00
CA LEU A 183 16.29 2.20 2.61
C LEU A 183 15.61 3.58 2.48
N TYR A 184 14.74 3.93 3.42
CA TYR A 184 14.14 5.26 3.49
C TYR A 184 15.19 6.37 3.59
N ARG A 185 16.15 6.22 4.51
CA ARG A 185 17.17 7.24 4.76
C ARG A 185 18.19 7.39 3.64
N TRP A 186 18.60 6.28 3.03
CA TRP A 186 19.71 6.24 2.07
C TRP A 186 19.27 6.28 0.62
N VAL A 187 18.04 5.87 0.32
CA VAL A 187 17.54 5.82 -1.07
C VAL A 187 16.36 6.78 -1.24
N GLU A 188 15.32 6.66 -0.43
CA GLU A 188 14.09 7.44 -0.64
C GLU A 188 14.32 8.95 -0.42
N ILE A 189 14.96 9.35 0.69
CA ILE A 189 15.26 10.77 0.95
C ILE A 189 16.16 11.37 -0.15
N PRO A 190 17.30 10.76 -0.54
CA PRO A 190 18.11 11.29 -1.63
C PRO A 190 17.38 11.33 -2.98
N ALA A 191 16.58 10.30 -3.29
CA ALA A 191 15.82 10.24 -4.53
C ALA A 191 14.81 11.39 -4.67
N THR A 192 14.17 11.83 -3.58
CA THR A 192 13.26 13.00 -3.62
C THR A 192 13.97 14.32 -3.95
N LYS A 193 15.30 14.40 -3.77
CA LYS A 193 16.10 15.59 -4.14
C LYS A 193 16.50 15.59 -5.62
N LEU A 194 16.47 14.43 -6.27
CA LEU A 194 16.65 14.30 -7.72
C LEU A 194 15.33 14.74 -8.39
N LYS A 195 15.09 16.05 -8.45
CA LYS A 195 14.03 16.61 -9.29
C LYS A 195 14.40 16.34 -10.74
N VAL A 196 13.69 15.40 -11.36
CA VAL A 196 13.59 15.25 -12.82
C VAL A 196 12.27 15.87 -13.25
#